data_AF-A0A251WAP0-F1
#
_entry.id   AF-A0A251WAP0-F1
#
_cell.length_a   1.000
_cell.length_b   1.000
_cell.length_c   1.000
_cell.angle_alpha   90.00
_cell.angle_beta   90.00
_cell.angle_gamma   90.00
#
_symmetry.space_group_name_H-M   'P 1'
#
loop_
_entity.id
_entity.type
_entity.pdbx_description
1 polymer ?
#
loop_
_entity_poly.entity_id
_entity_poly.type
_entity_poly.pdbx_seq_one_letter_code
_entity_poly.pdbx_strand_id
1 'polypeptide(L)'
;MLKSIALVLSSGSFLLGVFILLSLWKSGDNFWRKLTSWATDPQPAPQVDVRSIVIKQVQDASELTTAIFSMEAVVPTQQDATVGGVVIGTTKLLYIAAGEVRAGVDLSKLKASDIQANGETLTLRLPPAQRLDSKIDVSRSSVYDYNRGSLGLGPDVAPQLQTLAQQRALEKITAAACDQGILQQANDRAKLVVSQLVKVPAYKTVNVVTQPPDLTTCKLATAPSPTPTASPDSSTAPTAPAPASTATPTPAPSSRSTSNSGAPNFFPSSTANNLPKVPVKP
;
A
#
# COMPACT_ATOMS: atom_id res chain seq x y z
N MET A 1 78.27 52.07 -77.33
CA MET A 1 77.48 53.14 -76.68
C MET A 1 76.14 52.51 -76.32
N LEU A 2 75.65 52.40 -75.09
CA LEU A 2 75.72 53.22 -73.88
C LEU A 2 75.54 52.30 -72.64
N LYS A 3 76.01 52.76 -71.48
CA LYS A 3 76.11 52.08 -70.17
C LYS A 3 74.80 52.18 -69.34
N SER A 4 74.69 51.25 -68.36
CA SER A 4 73.97 51.34 -67.05
C SER A 4 72.43 51.37 -67.08
N ILE A 5 71.67 50.69 -66.20
CA ILE A 5 71.59 50.87 -64.73
C ILE A 5 71.02 49.58 -64.08
N ALA A 6 71.45 49.36 -62.84
CA ALA A 6 71.20 48.26 -61.93
C ALA A 6 69.73 47.93 -61.63
N LEU A 7 69.47 46.65 -61.32
CA LEU A 7 68.60 46.29 -60.20
C LEU A 7 68.88 44.85 -59.73
N VAL A 8 69.77 44.73 -58.75
CA VAL A 8 69.85 43.55 -57.88
C VAL A 8 68.70 43.68 -56.88
N LEU A 9 67.68 42.85 -57.00
CA LEU A 9 66.71 42.62 -55.92
C LEU A 9 66.78 41.15 -55.54
N SER A 10 67.34 40.96 -54.35
CA SER A 10 67.37 39.77 -53.52
C SER A 10 66.27 38.75 -53.85
N SER A 11 66.62 37.75 -54.66
CA SER A 11 65.80 36.57 -54.94
C SER A 11 65.70 35.60 -53.75
N GLY A 12 66.32 35.93 -52.61
CA GLY A 12 66.28 35.10 -51.39
C GLY A 12 65.03 35.33 -50.52
N SER A 13 64.50 36.55 -50.45
CA SER A 13 63.39 36.88 -49.54
C SER A 13 62.02 36.46 -50.08
N PHE A 14 61.87 36.35 -51.39
CA PHE A 14 60.62 35.90 -52.01
C PHE A 14 60.36 34.40 -51.76
N LEU A 15 61.43 33.59 -51.72
CA LEU A 15 61.32 32.15 -51.43
C LEU A 15 60.95 31.88 -49.97
N LEU A 16 61.45 32.69 -49.02
CA LEU A 16 61.07 32.63 -47.61
C LEU A 16 59.61 33.06 -47.37
N GLY A 17 59.17 34.14 -48.01
CA GLY A 17 57.78 34.58 -47.97
C GLY A 17 56.81 33.52 -48.50
N VAL A 18 57.15 32.87 -49.62
CA VAL A 18 56.33 31.80 -50.22
C VAL A 18 56.34 30.53 -49.36
N PHE A 19 57.45 30.17 -48.70
CA PHE A 19 57.49 29.02 -47.78
C PHE A 19 56.67 29.24 -46.50
N ILE A 20 56.66 30.47 -45.97
CA ILE A 20 55.83 30.84 -44.82
C ILE A 20 54.36 30.87 -45.24
N LEU A 21 54.03 31.44 -46.41
CA LEU A 21 52.66 31.46 -46.94
C LEU A 21 52.12 30.04 -47.23
N LEU A 22 52.95 29.15 -47.77
CA LEU A 22 52.59 27.75 -48.03
C LEU A 22 52.48 26.92 -46.73
N SER A 23 53.31 27.21 -45.72
CA SER A 23 53.20 26.56 -44.40
C SER A 23 51.94 26.99 -43.65
N LEU A 24 51.50 28.23 -43.82
CA LEU A 24 50.22 28.72 -43.28
C LEU A 24 49.00 28.13 -44.00
N TRP A 25 49.08 27.84 -45.30
CA TRP A 25 47.95 27.23 -46.03
C TRP A 25 47.80 25.72 -45.77
N LYS A 26 48.91 25.00 -45.52
CA LYS A 26 48.89 23.54 -45.26
C LYS A 26 48.70 23.16 -43.79
N SER A 27 48.75 24.13 -42.86
CA SER A 27 48.57 23.93 -41.42
C SER A 27 47.35 24.70 -40.87
N GLY A 28 46.29 24.85 -41.68
CA GLY A 28 45.07 25.57 -41.29
C GLY A 28 44.21 24.86 -40.23
N ASP A 29 44.08 23.53 -40.30
CA ASP A 29 43.08 22.83 -39.47
C ASP A 29 43.60 22.38 -38.10
N ASN A 30 44.87 21.97 -38.01
CA ASN A 30 45.42 21.43 -36.77
C ASN A 30 45.89 22.52 -35.79
N PHE A 31 46.38 23.65 -36.31
CA PHE A 31 46.80 24.78 -35.48
C PHE A 31 45.58 25.47 -34.85
N TRP A 32 44.50 25.68 -35.63
CA TRP A 32 43.28 26.29 -35.10
C TRP A 32 42.61 25.41 -34.04
N ARG A 33 42.58 24.08 -34.19
CA ARG A 33 42.08 23.18 -33.12
C ARG A 33 42.86 23.28 -31.81
N LYS A 34 44.18 23.51 -31.89
CA LYS A 34 45.03 23.68 -30.70
C LYS A 34 44.87 25.09 -30.10
N LEU A 35 44.61 26.08 -30.95
CA LEU A 35 44.36 27.47 -30.58
C LEU A 35 42.89 27.75 -30.17
N THR A 36 41.95 26.82 -30.33
CA THR A 36 40.62 26.94 -29.71
C THR A 36 40.48 26.13 -28.42
N SER A 37 41.40 25.20 -28.15
CA SER A 37 41.40 24.41 -26.91
C SER A 37 41.57 25.24 -25.63
N TRP A 38 42.13 26.45 -25.72
CA TRP A 38 42.25 27.39 -24.60
C TRP A 38 41.06 28.34 -24.46
N ALA A 39 40.18 28.41 -25.45
CA ALA A 39 38.99 29.28 -25.44
C ALA A 39 37.68 28.49 -25.27
N THR A 40 37.76 27.16 -25.18
CA THR A 40 36.59 26.30 -24.96
C THR A 40 36.59 25.88 -23.50
N ASP A 41 35.97 26.70 -22.65
CA ASP A 41 35.62 26.26 -21.30
C ASP A 41 34.87 24.93 -21.40
N PRO A 42 35.25 23.90 -20.61
CA PRO A 42 34.45 22.70 -20.50
C PRO A 42 33.08 23.12 -19.98
N GLN A 43 32.08 23.12 -20.88
CA GLN A 43 30.69 23.25 -20.47
C GLN A 43 30.45 22.24 -19.33
N PRO A 44 29.97 22.69 -18.15
CA PRO A 44 29.65 21.77 -17.06
C PRO A 44 28.75 20.68 -17.63
N ALA A 45 29.19 19.43 -17.50
CA ALA A 45 28.45 18.28 -18.01
C ALA A 45 26.98 18.40 -17.55
N PRO A 46 25.99 18.17 -18.42
CA PRO A 46 24.58 18.21 -18.04
C PRO A 46 24.38 17.27 -16.85
N GLN A 47 24.26 17.84 -15.65
CA GLN A 47 23.96 17.06 -14.46
C GLN A 47 22.51 16.68 -14.56
N VAL A 48 22.27 15.49 -15.09
CA VAL A 48 20.95 14.89 -15.11
C VAL A 48 20.57 14.69 -13.66
N ASP A 49 19.64 15.51 -13.17
CA ASP A 49 19.15 15.40 -11.82
C ASP A 49 18.40 14.08 -11.70
N VAL A 50 19.08 13.05 -11.21
CA VAL A 50 18.53 11.70 -11.03
C VAL A 50 17.28 11.75 -10.15
N ARG A 51 17.15 12.78 -9.29
CA ARG A 51 15.93 13.04 -8.52
C ARG A 51 14.75 13.28 -9.45
N SER A 52 14.92 14.11 -10.48
CA SER A 52 13.85 14.39 -11.46
C SER A 52 13.39 13.12 -12.21
N ILE A 53 14.31 12.21 -12.51
CA ILE A 53 14.00 10.92 -13.16
C ILE A 53 13.22 10.00 -12.21
N VAL A 54 13.69 9.88 -10.97
CA VAL A 54 13.02 9.04 -9.95
C VAL A 54 11.64 9.62 -9.60
N ILE A 55 11.51 10.95 -9.48
CA ILE A 55 10.23 11.63 -9.23
C ILE A 55 9.25 11.34 -10.36
N LYS A 56 9.67 11.50 -11.62
CA LYS A 56 8.80 11.28 -12.78
C LYS A 56 8.29 9.83 -12.82
N GLN A 57 9.19 8.86 -12.62
CA GLN A 57 8.84 7.44 -12.62
C GLN A 57 7.89 7.05 -11.46
N VAL A 58 7.99 7.73 -10.31
CA VAL A 58 7.11 7.52 -9.15
C VAL A 58 5.77 8.25 -9.30
N GLN A 59 5.71 9.41 -9.95
CA GLN A 59 4.48 10.19 -10.19
C GLN A 59 3.60 9.62 -11.31
N ASP A 60 4.20 8.95 -12.30
CA ASP A 60 3.45 8.23 -13.35
C ASP A 60 2.55 7.11 -12.74
N ALA A 61 2.87 6.63 -11.53
CA ALA A 61 2.00 5.81 -10.69
C ALA A 61 1.16 6.72 -9.75
N SER A 62 0.23 7.48 -10.31
CA SER A 62 -0.41 8.62 -9.62
C SER A 62 -1.12 8.28 -8.30
N GLU A 63 -1.66 7.06 -8.15
CA GLU A 63 -2.21 6.58 -6.88
C GLU A 63 -1.81 5.12 -6.62
N LEU A 64 -1.12 4.88 -5.50
CA LEU A 64 -0.73 3.55 -5.10
C LEU A 64 -1.72 3.00 -4.07
N THR A 65 -2.71 2.23 -4.53
CA THR A 65 -3.56 1.42 -3.64
C THR A 65 -2.75 0.25 -3.12
N THR A 66 -2.57 0.16 -1.81
CA THR A 66 -1.72 -0.87 -1.19
C THR A 66 -2.49 -1.78 -0.26
N ALA A 67 -3.59 -1.31 0.32
CA ALA A 67 -4.49 -2.13 1.12
C ALA A 67 -5.93 -2.03 0.60
N ILE A 68 -6.58 -3.19 0.49
CA ILE A 68 -8.00 -3.31 0.18
C ILE A 68 -8.60 -4.14 1.30
N PHE A 69 -9.69 -3.62 1.85
CA PHE A 69 -10.47 -4.29 2.86
C PHE A 69 -11.88 -4.50 2.33
N SER A 70 -12.37 -5.74 2.36
CA SER A 70 -13.71 -6.07 1.90
C SER A 70 -14.44 -6.86 2.97
N MET A 71 -15.73 -6.54 3.15
CA MET A 71 -16.60 -7.26 4.07
C MET A 71 -18.06 -7.11 3.65
N GLU A 72 -18.90 -7.99 4.20
CA GLU A 72 -20.35 -7.90 4.08
C GLU A 72 -20.94 -7.37 5.39
N ALA A 73 -21.87 -6.41 5.27
CA ALA A 73 -22.59 -5.83 6.39
C ALA A 73 -24.10 -6.09 6.20
N VAL A 74 -24.72 -6.68 7.23
CA VAL A 74 -26.17 -6.83 7.29
C VAL A 74 -26.75 -5.61 8.00
N VAL A 75 -27.59 -4.85 7.30
CA VAL A 75 -28.14 -3.59 7.78
C VAL A 75 -29.67 -3.65 7.75
N PRO A 76 -30.33 -3.78 8.91
CA PRO A 76 -31.76 -3.58 9.01
C PRO A 76 -32.09 -2.09 8.99
N THR A 77 -33.05 -1.68 8.16
CA THR A 77 -33.67 -0.36 8.19
C THR A 77 -35.18 -0.50 8.36
N GLN A 78 -35.80 0.49 8.98
CA GLN A 78 -37.23 0.49 9.21
C GLN A 78 -37.81 1.91 9.23
N GLN A 79 -39.08 2.03 8.87
CA GLN A 79 -39.82 3.28 8.89
C GLN A 79 -41.26 3.04 9.34
N ASP A 80 -41.70 3.84 10.30
CA ASP A 80 -43.06 3.80 10.85
C ASP A 80 -44.00 4.71 10.05
N ALA A 81 -45.20 4.23 9.73
CA ALA A 81 -46.33 5.04 9.30
C ALA A 81 -47.09 5.52 10.54
N THR A 82 -47.18 6.84 10.70
CA THR A 82 -47.90 7.47 11.80
C THR A 82 -49.10 8.25 11.26
N VAL A 83 -50.27 8.07 11.86
CA VAL A 83 -51.48 8.86 11.58
C VAL A 83 -52.00 9.40 12.91
N GLY A 84 -52.11 10.72 13.04
CA GLY A 84 -52.59 11.36 14.27
C GLY A 84 -51.74 11.09 15.52
N GLY A 85 -50.44 10.82 15.36
CA GLY A 85 -49.53 10.48 16.46
C GLY A 85 -49.51 9.00 16.87
N VAL A 86 -50.31 8.15 16.21
CA VAL A 86 -50.34 6.70 16.44
C VAL A 86 -49.67 5.98 15.28
N VAL A 87 -48.77 5.04 15.60
CA VAL A 87 -48.13 4.17 14.59
C VAL A 87 -49.14 3.14 14.11
N ILE A 88 -49.51 3.24 12.84
CA ILE A 88 -50.50 2.35 12.19
C ILE A 88 -49.85 1.18 11.45
N GLY A 89 -48.55 1.24 11.23
CA GLY A 89 -47.79 0.18 10.58
C GLY A 89 -46.30 0.51 10.51
N THR A 90 -45.47 -0.50 10.35
CA THR A 90 -44.01 -0.36 10.20
C THR A 90 -43.57 -1.13 8.98
N THR A 91 -42.75 -0.49 8.15
CA THR A 91 -42.04 -1.16 7.06
C THR A 91 -40.61 -1.44 7.47
N LYS A 92 -40.15 -2.67 7.30
CA LYS A 92 -38.79 -3.14 7.58
C LYS A 92 -38.13 -3.59 6.29
N LEU A 93 -36.85 -3.31 6.14
CA LEU A 93 -36.02 -3.74 5.03
C LEU A 93 -34.71 -4.31 5.60
N LEU A 94 -34.35 -5.52 5.19
CA LEU A 94 -33.07 -6.13 5.51
C LEU A 94 -32.18 -6.09 4.27
N TYR A 95 -31.08 -5.34 4.35
CA TYR A 95 -30.13 -5.21 3.27
C TYR A 95 -28.83 -5.93 3.61
N ILE A 96 -28.32 -6.74 2.69
CA ILE A 96 -26.99 -7.35 2.77
C ILE A 96 -26.09 -6.59 1.80
N ALA A 97 -25.12 -5.86 2.34
CA ALA A 97 -24.25 -4.99 1.58
C ALA A 97 -22.82 -5.54 1.57
N ALA A 98 -22.30 -5.90 0.40
CA ALA A 98 -20.89 -6.14 0.21
C ALA A 98 -20.20 -4.82 -0.13
N GLY A 99 -19.20 -4.43 0.65
CA GLY A 99 -18.44 -3.20 0.40
C GLY A 99 -16.95 -3.41 0.45
N GLU A 100 -16.23 -2.50 -0.19
CA GLU A 100 -14.78 -2.45 -0.15
C GLU A 100 -14.28 -1.04 0.15
N VAL A 101 -13.20 -0.99 0.93
CA VAL A 101 -12.47 0.22 1.29
C VAL A 101 -11.05 0.06 0.80
N ARG A 102 -10.58 1.06 0.04
CA ARG A 102 -9.24 1.10 -0.54
C ARG A 102 -8.43 2.17 0.15
N ALA A 103 -7.26 1.80 0.65
CA ALA A 103 -6.31 2.71 1.27
C ALA A 103 -4.97 2.62 0.56
N GLY A 104 -4.26 3.75 0.56
CA GLY A 104 -3.02 3.87 -0.18
C GLY A 104 -2.29 5.16 0.11
N VAL A 105 -1.20 5.34 -0.62
CA VAL A 105 -0.39 6.55 -0.58
C VAL A 105 -0.52 7.24 -1.92
N ASP A 106 -0.85 8.52 -1.88
CA ASP A 106 -0.90 9.38 -3.05
C ASP A 106 0.52 9.88 -3.38
N LEU A 107 1.11 9.34 -4.44
CA LEU A 107 2.46 9.63 -4.88
C LEU A 107 2.54 10.95 -5.67
N SER A 108 1.41 11.48 -6.15
CA SER A 108 1.38 12.79 -6.82
C SER A 108 1.75 13.93 -5.86
N LYS A 109 1.52 13.74 -4.55
CA LYS A 109 1.89 14.67 -3.48
C LYS A 109 3.37 14.64 -3.12
N LEU A 110 4.15 13.73 -3.71
CA LEU A 110 5.58 13.56 -3.42
C LEU A 110 6.39 14.67 -4.09
N LYS A 111 7.14 15.42 -3.28
CA LYS A 111 7.96 16.55 -3.75
C LYS A 111 9.43 16.15 -3.82
N ALA A 112 10.21 16.88 -4.64
CA ALA A 112 11.66 16.72 -4.71
C ALA A 112 12.35 16.90 -3.34
N SER A 113 11.75 17.70 -2.45
CA SER A 113 12.22 17.90 -1.07
C SER A 113 12.13 16.67 -0.19
N ASP A 114 11.25 15.72 -0.52
CA ASP A 114 11.05 14.48 0.23
C ASP A 114 12.09 13.41 -0.14
N ILE A 115 12.94 13.70 -1.13
CA ILE A 115 14.02 12.84 -1.63
C ILE A 115 15.36 13.47 -1.27
N GLN A 116 16.10 12.79 -0.41
CA GLN A 116 17.46 13.20 -0.07
C GLN A 116 18.45 12.13 -0.54
N ALA A 117 19.29 12.49 -1.50
CA ALA A 117 20.42 11.67 -1.94
C ALA A 117 21.68 12.15 -1.21
N ASN A 118 22.29 11.26 -0.44
CA ASN A 118 23.57 11.50 0.24
C ASN A 118 24.56 10.39 -0.15
N GLY A 119 25.44 10.68 -1.11
CA GLY A 119 26.39 9.71 -1.67
C GLY A 119 25.69 8.48 -2.23
N GLU A 120 25.98 7.31 -1.66
CA GLU A 120 25.39 6.02 -2.07
C GLU A 120 24.04 5.69 -1.38
N THR A 121 23.54 6.58 -0.51
CA THR A 121 22.28 6.38 0.24
C THR A 121 21.19 7.34 -0.23
N LEU A 122 20.05 6.78 -0.62
CA LEU A 122 18.85 7.53 -0.99
C LEU A 122 17.81 7.41 0.14
N THR A 123 17.43 8.53 0.74
CA THR A 123 16.34 8.60 1.72
C THR A 123 15.10 9.16 1.04
N LEU A 124 14.01 8.40 1.07
CA LEU A 124 12.73 8.78 0.51
C LEU A 124 11.69 8.84 1.62
N ARG A 125 11.08 10.00 1.83
CA ARG A 125 10.00 10.17 2.79
C ARG A 125 8.65 10.05 2.07
N LEU A 126 7.86 9.05 2.45
CA LEU A 126 6.54 8.85 1.86
C LEU A 126 5.50 9.79 2.49
N PRO A 127 4.53 10.27 1.70
CA PRO A 127 3.31 10.89 2.23
C PRO A 127 2.54 9.94 3.16
N PRO A 128 1.72 10.47 4.09
CA PRO A 128 0.89 9.64 4.95
C PRO A 128 -0.13 8.84 4.13
N ALA A 129 -0.41 7.61 4.55
CA ALA A 129 -1.45 6.80 3.95
C ALA A 129 -2.84 7.37 4.28
N GLN A 130 -3.71 7.38 3.27
CA GLN A 130 -5.08 7.91 3.32
C GLN A 130 -6.06 6.91 2.72
N ARG A 131 -7.34 7.01 3.09
CA ARG A 131 -8.41 6.31 2.37
C ARG A 131 -8.56 6.94 0.99
N LEU A 132 -8.41 6.13 -0.05
CA LEU A 132 -8.56 6.55 -1.44
C LEU A 132 -10.02 6.44 -1.90
N ASP A 133 -10.67 5.33 -1.58
CA ASP A 133 -12.03 5.04 -2.03
C ASP A 133 -12.78 4.17 -1.01
N SER A 134 -14.10 4.28 -1.01
CA SER A 134 -15.02 3.44 -0.24
C SER A 134 -16.32 3.31 -1.02
N LYS A 135 -16.70 2.07 -1.37
CA LYS A 135 -17.87 1.82 -2.20
C LYS A 135 -18.56 0.51 -1.85
N ILE A 136 -19.84 0.44 -2.20
CA ILE A 136 -20.64 -0.77 -2.15
C ILE A 136 -20.60 -1.46 -3.52
N ASP A 137 -20.38 -2.76 -3.51
CA ASP A 137 -20.49 -3.61 -4.68
C ASP A 137 -21.95 -4.02 -4.88
N VAL A 138 -22.62 -3.34 -5.81
CA VAL A 138 -24.04 -3.56 -6.12
C VAL A 138 -24.28 -4.98 -6.67
N SER A 139 -23.28 -5.61 -7.30
CA SER A 139 -23.43 -6.97 -7.85
C SER A 139 -23.46 -8.05 -6.78
N ARG A 140 -22.83 -7.78 -5.63
CA ARG A 140 -22.78 -8.67 -4.45
C ARG A 140 -23.67 -8.20 -3.31
N SER A 141 -24.47 -7.17 -3.52
CA SER A 141 -25.37 -6.62 -2.52
C SER A 141 -26.82 -6.81 -2.93
N SER A 142 -27.69 -7.16 -1.98
CA SER A 142 -29.10 -7.43 -2.28
C SER A 142 -30.01 -7.08 -1.12
N VAL A 143 -31.27 -6.79 -1.45
CA VAL A 143 -32.35 -6.71 -0.45
C VAL A 143 -32.74 -8.15 -0.12
N TYR A 144 -32.50 -8.56 1.12
CA TYR A 144 -32.81 -9.90 1.59
C TYR A 144 -34.29 -10.04 1.96
N ASP A 145 -34.83 -9.04 2.67
CA ASP A 145 -36.23 -9.02 3.08
C ASP A 145 -36.81 -7.61 3.01
N TYR A 146 -38.09 -7.52 2.65
CA TYR A 146 -38.88 -6.29 2.67
C TYR A 146 -40.29 -6.61 3.16
N ASN A 147 -40.65 -6.06 4.32
CA ASN A 147 -41.87 -6.42 5.02
C ASN A 147 -42.61 -5.16 5.47
N ARG A 148 -43.86 -4.98 4.98
CA ARG A 148 -44.74 -3.84 5.32
C ARG A 148 -45.69 -4.11 6.49
N GLY A 149 -45.39 -5.13 7.30
CA GLY A 149 -46.24 -5.64 8.37
C GLY A 149 -47.28 -6.66 7.87
N SER A 150 -47.85 -7.43 8.80
CA SER A 150 -48.81 -8.52 8.50
C SER A 150 -50.09 -8.05 7.81
N LEU A 151 -50.50 -6.80 8.06
CA LEU A 151 -51.68 -6.18 7.44
C LEU A 151 -51.33 -5.26 6.27
N GLY A 152 -50.05 -5.16 5.87
CA GLY A 152 -49.60 -4.30 4.77
C GLY A 152 -49.78 -2.79 5.02
N LEU A 153 -50.03 -2.37 6.26
CA LEU A 153 -50.29 -0.97 6.64
C LEU A 153 -49.01 -0.12 6.72
N GLY A 154 -47.83 -0.72 6.59
CA GLY A 154 -46.57 0.00 6.51
C GLY A 154 -46.47 0.87 5.24
N PRO A 155 -45.73 1.98 5.28
CA PRO A 155 -45.59 2.87 4.12
C PRO A 155 -44.77 2.20 3.00
N ASP A 156 -45.04 2.54 1.74
CA ASP A 156 -44.26 2.01 0.61
C ASP A 156 -43.02 2.88 0.36
N VAL A 157 -41.91 2.50 0.99
CA VAL A 157 -40.68 3.31 1.04
C VAL A 157 -39.43 2.47 0.76
N ALA A 158 -39.56 1.41 -0.04
CA ALA A 158 -38.45 0.51 -0.37
C ALA A 158 -37.20 1.25 -0.90
N PRO A 159 -37.28 2.18 -1.87
CA PRO A 159 -36.10 2.89 -2.38
C PRO A 159 -35.40 3.75 -1.32
N GLN A 160 -36.17 4.40 -0.43
CA GLN A 160 -35.64 5.24 0.64
C GLN A 160 -34.95 4.40 1.71
N LEU A 161 -35.58 3.29 2.12
CA LEU A 161 -35.00 2.36 3.10
C LEU A 161 -33.75 1.67 2.57
N GLN A 162 -33.71 1.33 1.28
CA GLN A 162 -32.52 0.77 0.64
C GLN A 162 -31.38 1.79 0.58
N THR A 163 -31.66 3.03 0.17
CA THR A 163 -30.65 4.11 0.14
C THR A 163 -30.07 4.35 1.53
N LEU A 164 -30.92 4.41 2.55
CA LEU A 164 -30.49 4.54 3.94
C LEU A 164 -29.64 3.33 4.38
N ALA A 165 -30.05 2.11 4.01
CA ALA A 165 -29.31 0.90 4.36
C ALA A 165 -27.91 0.89 3.70
N GLN A 166 -27.80 1.32 2.45
CA GLN A 166 -26.53 1.47 1.74
C GLN A 166 -25.60 2.47 2.40
N GLN A 167 -26.12 3.63 2.82
CA GLN A 167 -25.34 4.65 3.53
C GLN A 167 -24.80 4.10 4.85
N ARG A 168 -25.67 3.50 5.67
CA ARG A 168 -25.28 2.89 6.96
C ARG A 168 -24.33 1.70 6.79
N ALA A 169 -24.46 0.94 5.71
CA ALA A 169 -23.53 -0.13 5.37
C ALA A 169 -22.15 0.44 5.08
N LEU A 170 -22.05 1.46 4.21
CA LEU A 170 -20.79 2.09 3.85
C LEU A 170 -20.09 2.69 5.07
N GLU A 171 -20.84 3.34 5.96
CA GLU A 171 -20.32 3.83 7.25
C GLU A 171 -19.74 2.70 8.12
N LYS A 172 -20.49 1.62 8.33
CA LYS A 172 -20.04 0.47 9.14
C LYS A 172 -18.80 -0.21 8.56
N ILE A 173 -18.78 -0.43 7.24
CA ILE A 173 -17.66 -1.05 6.54
C ILE A 173 -16.42 -0.16 6.65
N THR A 174 -16.59 1.16 6.48
CA THR A 174 -15.49 2.13 6.60
C THR A 174 -14.95 2.19 8.02
N ALA A 175 -15.83 2.22 9.03
CA ALA A 175 -15.43 2.19 10.44
C ALA A 175 -14.63 0.91 10.75
N ALA A 176 -15.15 -0.24 10.35
CA ALA A 176 -14.49 -1.52 10.59
C ALA A 176 -13.13 -1.63 9.86
N ALA A 177 -13.01 -1.09 8.65
CA ALA A 177 -11.73 -1.03 7.93
C ALA A 177 -10.69 -0.18 8.69
N CYS A 178 -11.13 0.95 9.24
CA CYS A 178 -10.31 1.84 10.05
C CYS A 178 -9.89 1.18 11.37
N ASP A 179 -10.82 0.52 12.07
CA ASP A 179 -10.56 -0.20 13.32
C ASP A 179 -9.58 -1.36 13.12
N GLN A 180 -9.63 -2.03 11.96
CA GLN A 180 -8.67 -3.07 11.58
C GLN A 180 -7.32 -2.53 11.08
N GLY A 181 -7.11 -1.21 11.13
CA GLY A 181 -5.82 -0.60 10.82
C GLY A 181 -5.46 -0.61 9.34
N ILE A 182 -6.44 -0.52 8.43
CA ILE A 182 -6.20 -0.53 6.97
C ILE A 182 -5.17 0.54 6.55
N LEU A 183 -5.16 1.71 7.20
CA LEU A 183 -4.21 2.78 6.89
C LEU A 183 -2.78 2.42 7.27
N GLN A 184 -2.58 1.69 8.38
CA GLN A 184 -1.25 1.21 8.77
C GLN A 184 -0.76 0.14 7.79
N GLN A 185 -1.63 -0.82 7.44
CA GLN A 185 -1.31 -1.84 6.44
C GLN A 185 -0.97 -1.21 5.08
N ALA A 186 -1.70 -0.16 4.70
CA ALA A 186 -1.43 0.58 3.47
C ALA A 186 -0.03 1.23 3.48
N ASN A 187 0.36 1.82 4.61
CA ASN A 187 1.66 2.44 4.80
C ASN A 187 2.81 1.42 4.72
N ASP A 188 2.66 0.29 5.40
CA ASP A 188 3.67 -0.77 5.43
C ASP A 188 3.86 -1.39 4.04
N ARG A 189 2.77 -1.64 3.32
CA ARG A 189 2.82 -2.15 1.94
C ARG A 189 3.36 -1.10 0.96
N ALA A 190 3.03 0.17 1.14
CA ALA A 190 3.59 1.26 0.32
C ALA A 190 5.11 1.34 0.46
N LYS A 191 5.63 1.21 1.68
CA LYS A 191 7.07 1.13 1.94
C LYS A 191 7.73 0.01 1.13
N LEU A 192 7.13 -1.19 1.14
CA LEU A 192 7.65 -2.34 0.40
C LEU A 192 7.65 -2.09 -1.12
N VAL A 193 6.51 -1.69 -1.68
CA VAL A 193 6.38 -1.48 -3.13
C VAL A 193 7.32 -0.37 -3.62
N VAL A 194 7.37 0.76 -2.90
CA VAL A 194 8.25 1.88 -3.30
C VAL A 194 9.72 1.51 -3.13
N SER A 195 10.09 0.75 -2.09
CA SER A 195 11.47 0.27 -1.94
C SER A 195 11.91 -0.66 -3.08
N GLN A 196 10.96 -1.39 -3.69
CA GLN A 196 11.23 -2.22 -4.86
C GLN A 196 11.31 -1.40 -6.15
N LEU A 197 10.46 -0.38 -6.31
CA LEU A 197 10.46 0.48 -7.50
C LEU A 197 11.70 1.39 -7.56
N VAL A 198 12.17 1.87 -6.42
CA VAL A 198 13.30 2.81 -6.30
C VAL A 198 14.65 2.08 -6.15
N LYS A 199 14.69 0.75 -6.28
CA LYS A 199 15.95 0.01 -6.44
C LYS A 199 16.59 0.35 -7.79
N VAL A 200 17.35 1.44 -7.82
CA VAL A 200 18.15 1.86 -8.96
C VAL A 200 19.58 1.35 -8.74
N PRO A 201 20.27 0.79 -9.75
CA PRO A 201 21.66 0.33 -9.61
C PRO A 201 22.65 1.43 -9.19
N ALA A 202 22.26 2.71 -9.31
CA ALA A 202 23.06 3.86 -8.92
C ALA A 202 23.19 4.08 -7.40
N TYR A 203 22.31 3.50 -6.57
CA TYR A 203 22.33 3.67 -5.11
C TYR A 203 22.39 2.32 -4.41
N LYS A 204 23.33 2.15 -3.45
CA LYS A 204 23.48 0.88 -2.72
C LYS A 204 22.44 0.70 -1.62
N THR A 205 21.97 1.80 -1.02
CA THR A 205 21.04 1.77 0.11
C THR A 205 19.87 2.72 -0.11
N VAL A 206 18.64 2.20 -0.07
CA VAL A 206 17.41 2.99 -0.15
C VAL A 206 16.68 2.90 1.19
N ASN A 207 16.57 4.02 1.90
CA ASN A 207 15.83 4.11 3.16
C ASN A 207 14.49 4.80 2.92
N VAL A 208 13.39 4.06 3.09
CA VAL A 208 12.04 4.58 2.94
C VAL A 208 11.46 4.86 4.33
N VAL A 209 11.24 6.13 4.62
CA VAL A 209 10.66 6.61 5.88
C VAL A 209 9.17 6.84 5.69
N THR A 210 8.36 6.15 6.47
CA THR A 210 6.91 6.31 6.49
C THR A 210 6.49 7.31 7.56
N GLN A 211 5.36 7.98 7.33
CA GLN A 211 4.75 8.89 8.31
C GLN A 211 3.56 8.22 8.99
N PRO A 212 3.15 8.67 10.19
CA PRO A 212 1.92 8.19 10.82
C PRO A 212 0.74 8.35 9.85
N PRO A 213 -0.14 7.34 9.73
CA PRO A 213 -1.29 7.42 8.85
C PRO A 213 -2.22 8.58 9.25
N ASP A 214 -2.86 9.20 8.26
CA ASP A 214 -3.78 10.30 8.51
C ASP A 214 -5.14 9.76 9.00
N LEU A 215 -5.27 9.69 10.32
CA LEU A 215 -6.48 9.21 10.99
C LEU A 215 -7.70 10.13 10.76
N THR A 216 -7.50 11.37 10.29
CA THR A 216 -8.64 12.25 9.99
C THR A 216 -9.46 11.72 8.81
N THR A 217 -8.82 11.00 7.89
CA THR A 217 -9.51 10.35 6.77
C THR A 217 -10.42 9.20 7.23
N CYS A 218 -10.14 8.60 8.39
CA CYS A 218 -10.99 7.61 9.07
C CYS A 218 -12.06 8.22 9.98
N LYS A 219 -11.92 9.50 10.38
CA LYS A 219 -12.78 10.13 11.40
C LYS A 219 -14.17 10.55 10.91
N LEU A 220 -14.45 10.50 9.60
CA LEU A 220 -15.82 10.73 9.11
C LEU A 220 -16.83 9.63 9.54
N ALA A 221 -16.37 8.50 10.11
CA ALA A 221 -17.23 7.36 10.41
C ALA A 221 -17.72 7.27 11.87
N THR A 222 -17.38 8.20 12.77
CA THR A 222 -17.87 8.13 14.16
C THR A 222 -19.29 8.68 14.30
N ALA A 223 -20.26 7.91 13.82
CA ALA A 223 -21.54 7.77 14.53
C ALA A 223 -21.31 6.77 15.68
N PRO A 224 -21.87 6.98 16.88
CA PRO A 224 -21.54 6.19 18.06
C PRO A 224 -21.85 4.71 17.83
N SER A 225 -20.84 3.85 17.99
CA SER A 225 -21.00 2.41 18.06
C SER A 225 -22.09 2.07 19.09
N PRO A 226 -23.10 1.24 18.78
CA PRO A 226 -23.94 0.69 19.82
C PRO A 226 -23.07 -0.17 20.72
N THR A 227 -23.01 0.23 21.99
CA THR A 227 -22.39 -0.53 23.09
C THR A 227 -22.80 -2.00 22.99
N PRO A 228 -21.87 -2.97 23.03
CA PRO A 228 -22.25 -4.35 23.23
C PRO A 228 -22.88 -4.45 24.62
N THR A 229 -24.19 -4.62 24.68
CA THR A 229 -24.91 -5.05 25.87
C THR A 229 -24.26 -6.34 26.33
N ALA A 230 -23.52 -6.26 27.44
CA ALA A 230 -22.95 -7.42 28.10
C ALA A 230 -24.06 -8.42 28.44
N SER A 231 -23.93 -9.65 27.93
CA SER A 231 -24.66 -10.80 28.43
C SER A 231 -24.30 -11.02 29.91
N PRO A 232 -25.28 -11.21 30.81
CA PRO A 232 -24.98 -11.60 32.18
C PRO A 232 -24.77 -13.12 32.23
N ASP A 233 -23.51 -13.56 32.19
CA ASP A 233 -23.12 -14.85 32.75
C ASP A 233 -22.66 -14.62 34.20
N SER A 234 -23.49 -15.02 35.16
CA SER A 234 -23.08 -15.26 36.54
C SER A 234 -23.40 -16.70 36.92
N SER A 235 -22.53 -17.60 36.45
CA SER A 235 -22.32 -18.92 37.01
C SER A 235 -21.92 -18.79 38.49
N THR A 236 -22.81 -19.20 39.38
CA THR A 236 -22.52 -19.33 40.82
C THR A 236 -22.36 -20.81 41.13
N ALA A 237 -21.11 -21.27 41.23
CA ALA A 237 -20.76 -22.55 41.84
C ALA A 237 -20.17 -22.27 43.24
N PRO A 238 -20.67 -22.89 44.32
CA PRO A 238 -20.19 -22.61 45.66
C PRO A 238 -18.86 -23.31 45.97
N THR A 239 -17.93 -22.51 46.49
CA THR A 239 -16.62 -22.88 47.02
C THR A 239 -16.76 -23.72 48.30
N ALA A 240 -16.16 -24.90 48.30
CA ALA A 240 -15.90 -25.70 49.50
C ALA A 240 -14.68 -25.15 50.28
N PRO A 241 -14.71 -25.08 51.62
CA PRO A 241 -13.53 -24.80 52.42
C PRO A 241 -12.85 -26.09 52.92
N ALA A 242 -11.53 -26.07 53.01
CA ALA A 242 -10.68 -27.05 53.72
C ALA A 242 -9.54 -26.31 54.45
N PRO A 243 -8.82 -26.91 55.41
CA PRO A 243 -9.26 -27.72 56.55
C PRO A 243 -8.63 -27.22 57.88
N ALA A 244 -9.13 -27.68 59.02
CA ALA A 244 -8.44 -27.55 60.31
C ALA A 244 -8.23 -28.95 60.93
N SER A 245 -7.02 -29.16 61.45
CA SER A 245 -6.50 -30.36 62.14
C SER A 245 -7.47 -30.99 63.15
N THR A 246 -7.40 -32.32 63.36
CA THR A 246 -6.86 -32.97 64.58
C THR A 246 -7.02 -34.51 64.48
N ALA A 247 -5.99 -35.24 64.97
CA ALA A 247 -5.99 -36.61 65.52
C ALA A 247 -6.19 -37.87 64.62
N THR A 248 -5.09 -38.62 64.47
CA THR A 248 -4.97 -40.11 64.50
C THR A 248 -5.33 -40.61 65.93
N PRO A 249 -5.63 -41.91 66.24
CA PRO A 249 -5.19 -43.13 65.53
C PRO A 249 -6.17 -44.34 65.49
N THR A 250 -5.84 -45.35 64.68
CA THR A 250 -5.73 -46.80 65.02
C THR A 250 -6.02 -47.69 63.79
N PRO A 251 -5.28 -48.80 63.58
CA PRO A 251 -5.22 -49.51 62.30
C PRO A 251 -6.04 -50.82 62.28
N ALA A 252 -6.43 -51.27 61.09
CA ALA A 252 -6.64 -52.69 60.80
C ALA A 252 -6.47 -52.99 59.29
N PRO A 253 -5.96 -54.17 58.90
CA PRO A 253 -5.39 -54.42 57.56
C PRO A 253 -6.20 -55.43 56.73
N SER A 254 -5.70 -55.70 55.51
CA SER A 254 -6.06 -56.77 54.55
C SER A 254 -7.10 -56.34 53.52
N SER A 255 -7.00 -56.61 52.21
CA SER A 255 -6.28 -57.63 51.42
C SER A 255 -6.22 -57.17 49.94
N ARG A 256 -5.05 -57.20 49.29
CA ARG A 256 -4.64 -58.16 48.23
C ARG A 256 -5.67 -58.45 47.12
N SER A 257 -5.37 -58.02 45.88
CA SER A 257 -5.50 -58.80 44.62
C SER A 257 -4.88 -57.97 43.47
N THR A 258 -3.62 -58.15 43.09
CA THR A 258 -3.13 -58.97 41.95
C THR A 258 -3.92 -58.88 40.65
N SER A 259 -3.30 -58.33 39.59
CA SER A 259 -3.12 -58.93 38.25
C SER A 259 -2.69 -57.82 37.25
N ASN A 260 -1.41 -57.66 36.91
CA ASN A 260 -0.70 -58.34 35.80
C ASN A 260 -1.34 -58.00 34.44
N SER A 261 -0.78 -57.17 33.55
CA SER A 261 0.47 -57.25 32.76
C SER A 261 0.13 -57.47 31.28
N GLY A 262 0.89 -56.85 30.36
CA GLY A 262 0.92 -57.29 28.96
C GLY A 262 0.91 -56.20 27.89
N ALA A 263 2.07 -55.55 27.75
CA ALA A 263 2.76 -55.03 26.55
C ALA A 263 2.12 -54.94 25.12
N PRO A 264 2.68 -54.06 24.26
CA PRO A 264 2.14 -53.63 22.96
C PRO A 264 2.78 -54.33 21.74
N ASN A 265 2.20 -54.17 20.55
CA ASN A 265 2.76 -54.51 19.22
C ASN A 265 1.81 -53.97 18.13
N PHE A 266 2.14 -53.64 16.87
CA PHE A 266 3.39 -53.44 16.11
C PHE A 266 2.95 -53.09 14.65
N PHE A 267 3.25 -51.88 14.15
CA PHE A 267 3.55 -51.49 12.74
C PHE A 267 2.66 -51.96 11.54
N PRO A 268 2.99 -51.68 10.25
CA PRO A 268 2.43 -50.55 9.47
C PRO A 268 2.03 -50.93 8.01
N SER A 269 1.86 -49.94 7.12
CA SER A 269 2.20 -49.94 5.67
C SER A 269 1.05 -49.56 4.70
N SER A 270 1.39 -48.68 3.75
CA SER A 270 0.95 -48.62 2.32
C SER A 270 0.86 -47.15 1.87
N THR A 271 1.87 -46.54 1.22
CA THR A 271 2.35 -46.70 -0.17
C THR A 271 1.57 -45.88 -1.22
N ALA A 272 2.34 -45.05 -1.94
CA ALA A 272 2.20 -44.54 -3.32
C ALA A 272 1.09 -43.48 -3.62
N ASN A 273 1.41 -42.26 -4.07
CA ASN A 273 2.08 -41.80 -5.31
C ASN A 273 1.12 -41.70 -6.52
N ASN A 274 0.71 -40.48 -6.91
CA ASN A 274 0.78 -40.00 -8.30
C ASN A 274 0.27 -38.55 -8.50
N LEU A 275 1.10 -37.76 -9.20
CA LEU A 275 0.79 -36.48 -9.84
C LEU A 275 0.08 -36.71 -11.20
N PRO A 276 -0.55 -35.68 -11.79
CA PRO A 276 -0.15 -35.38 -13.16
C PRO A 276 -0.01 -33.90 -13.53
N LYS A 277 0.73 -33.78 -14.64
CA LYS A 277 1.34 -32.67 -15.38
C LYS A 277 0.37 -31.68 -16.04
N VAL A 278 0.85 -30.44 -16.17
CA VAL A 278 0.33 -29.31 -16.98
C VAL A 278 0.67 -29.47 -18.48
N PRO A 279 -0.14 -28.95 -19.42
CA PRO A 279 0.32 -28.65 -20.78
C PRO A 279 0.47 -27.13 -21.04
N VAL A 280 1.59 -26.78 -21.68
CA VAL A 280 1.89 -25.47 -22.30
C VAL A 280 1.49 -25.56 -23.78
N LYS A 281 0.88 -24.50 -24.34
CA LYS A 281 0.59 -24.36 -25.79
C LYS A 281 1.43 -23.21 -26.38
N PRO A 282 1.72 -23.27 -27.70
CA PRO A 282 2.76 -22.50 -28.39
C PRO A 282 2.39 -21.03 -28.66
#